data_AF-A0AAD6GD29-F1
#
_entry.id   AF-A0AAD6GD29-F1
#
_cell.length_a   1.000
_cell.length_b   1.000
_cell.length_c   1.000
_cell.angle_alpha   90.00
_cell.angle_beta   90.00
_cell.angle_gamma   90.00
#
_symmetry.space_group_name_H-M   'P 1'
#
loop_
_entity.id
_entity.type
_entity.pdbx_description
1 polymer ?
#
loop_
_entity_poly.entity_id
_entity_poly.type
_entity_poly.pdbx_seq_one_letter_code
_entity_poly.pdbx_strand_id
1 'polypeptide(L)'
;MSLLRKPMKQCHWLPGSIRSIYEWLHYSEPTWGYTIYRTTYTPQSNAAFPRMVDLTTKYMKDGFYNYYESSRQYNSRANEFNITPWDGIWPNYQPRVIEDASQFDGASIDQLREHFRAEATERDVLDEFPG
;
A
#
# COMPACT_ATOMS: atom_id res chain seq x y z
N MET A 1 -1.32 -8.40 -22.35
CA MET A 1 0.02 -8.08 -22.88
C MET A 1 0.93 -7.78 -21.70
N SER A 2 1.80 -8.72 -21.34
CA SER A 2 2.74 -8.55 -20.23
C SER A 2 3.89 -7.66 -20.70
N LEU A 3 3.90 -6.40 -20.25
CA LEU A 3 5.10 -5.59 -20.29
C LEU A 3 6.04 -6.20 -19.26
N LEU A 4 6.94 -7.07 -19.71
CA LEU A 4 8.15 -7.44 -18.99
C LEU A 4 8.92 -6.15 -18.72
N ARG A 5 8.60 -5.48 -17.59
CA ARG A 5 9.36 -4.35 -17.09
C ARG A 5 10.76 -4.92 -16.84
N LYS A 6 11.79 -4.35 -17.47
CA LYS A 6 13.17 -4.77 -17.21
C LYS A 6 13.43 -4.72 -15.70
N PRO A 7 14.13 -5.70 -15.11
CA PRO A 7 14.56 -5.58 -13.72
C PRO A 7 15.41 -4.31 -13.64
N MET A 8 15.01 -3.38 -12.77
CA MET A 8 15.79 -2.17 -12.53
C MET A 8 17.20 -2.60 -12.14
N LYS A 9 18.23 -1.97 -12.75
CA LYS A 9 19.58 -1.99 -12.18
C LYS A 9 19.42 -1.65 -10.70
N GLN A 10 19.89 -2.53 -9.81
CA GLN A 10 19.81 -2.36 -8.36
C GLN A 10 20.14 -0.92 -8.01
N CYS A 11 19.10 -0.16 -7.67
CA CYS A 11 19.28 1.20 -7.21
C CYS A 11 19.72 1.08 -5.76
N HIS A 12 21.03 0.94 -5.55
CA HIS A 12 21.62 0.79 -4.21
C HIS A 12 21.31 1.98 -3.29
N TRP A 13 20.89 3.11 -3.87
CA TRP A 13 20.42 4.32 -3.18
C TRP A 13 18.93 4.28 -2.79
N LEU A 14 18.17 3.28 -3.24
CA LEU A 14 16.74 3.15 -2.94
C LEU A 14 16.55 2.77 -1.47
N PRO A 15 15.73 3.49 -0.69
CA PRO A 15 15.39 3.10 0.67
C PRO A 15 14.84 1.67 0.71
N GLY A 16 15.16 0.93 1.77
CA GLY A 16 14.78 -0.48 1.91
C GLY A 16 13.28 -0.70 1.70
N SER A 17 12.45 0.09 2.37
CA SER A 17 10.98 0.02 2.25
C SER A 17 10.46 0.21 0.82
N ILE A 18 11.05 1.14 0.06
CA ILE A 18 10.65 1.41 -1.33
C ILE A 18 11.11 0.31 -2.26
N ARG A 19 12.30 -0.25 -2.01
CA ARG A 19 12.78 -1.44 -2.71
C ARG A 19 11.85 -2.62 -2.47
N SER A 20 11.45 -2.89 -1.23
CA SER A 20 10.56 -4.00 -0.90
C SER A 20 9.20 -3.86 -1.60
N ILE A 21 8.58 -2.67 -1.60
CA ILE A 21 7.32 -2.43 -2.34
C ILE A 21 7.51 -2.58 -3.84
N TYR A 22 8.61 -2.07 -4.40
CA TYR A 22 8.89 -2.19 -5.83
C TYR A 22 9.05 -3.65 -6.26
N GLU A 23 9.84 -4.43 -5.50
CA GLU A 23 10.06 -5.85 -5.77
C GLU A 23 8.75 -6.63 -5.63
N TRP A 24 7.96 -6.36 -4.59
CA TRP A 24 6.62 -6.94 -4.43
C TRP A 24 5.74 -6.68 -5.66
N LEU A 25 5.66 -5.42 -6.11
CA LEU A 25 4.88 -5.05 -7.29
C LEU A 25 5.39 -5.65 -8.60
N HIS A 26 6.66 -6.03 -8.63
CA HIS A 26 7.29 -6.58 -9.83
C HIS A 26 7.18 -8.11 -9.90
N TYR A 27 7.23 -8.78 -8.75
CA TYR A 27 7.38 -10.23 -8.67
C TYR A 27 6.18 -10.97 -8.09
N SER A 28 5.35 -10.34 -7.24
CA SER A 28 4.28 -11.08 -6.54
C SER A 28 2.88 -10.51 -6.78
N GLU A 29 2.67 -9.19 -6.69
CA GLU A 29 1.32 -8.61 -6.73
C GLU A 29 1.20 -7.46 -7.75
N PRO A 30 0.06 -7.31 -8.45
CA PRO A 30 -0.13 -6.23 -9.42
C PRO A 30 -0.40 -4.86 -8.77
N THR A 31 -0.75 -4.86 -7.47
CA THR A 31 -1.23 -3.68 -6.74
C THR A 31 -0.68 -3.65 -5.32
N TRP A 32 -0.64 -2.48 -4.71
CA TRP A 32 -0.28 -2.30 -3.30
C TRP A 32 -1.23 -1.32 -2.62
N GLY A 33 -1.35 -1.40 -1.30
CA GLY A 33 -2.19 -0.47 -0.54
C GLY A 33 -2.60 -1.04 0.80
N TYR A 34 -3.31 -0.23 1.58
CA TYR A 34 -3.87 -0.70 2.84
C TYR A 34 -5.11 -1.55 2.60
N THR A 35 -5.32 -2.54 3.47
CA THR A 35 -6.64 -3.15 3.64
C THR A 35 -7.42 -2.31 4.65
N ILE A 36 -8.56 -1.77 4.22
CA ILE A 36 -9.43 -0.89 4.99
C ILE A 36 -10.71 -1.66 5.28
N TYR A 37 -10.89 -2.05 6.54
CA TYR A 37 -12.14 -2.65 7.02
C TYR A 37 -13.11 -1.57 7.44
N ARG A 38 -14.34 -1.65 6.93
CA ARG A 38 -15.42 -0.80 7.40
C ARG A 38 -16.23 -1.52 8.47
N THR A 39 -16.28 -0.93 9.66
CA THR A 39 -16.95 -1.53 10.83
C THR A 39 -18.15 -0.74 11.37
N THR A 40 -18.48 0.40 10.76
CA THR A 40 -19.59 1.26 11.21
C THR A 40 -20.48 1.63 10.04
N TYR A 41 -21.77 1.27 10.10
CA TYR A 41 -22.72 1.44 8.99
C TYR A 41 -23.92 2.36 9.32
N THR A 42 -23.72 3.37 10.16
CA THR A 42 -24.75 4.40 10.41
C THR A 42 -25.01 5.28 9.16
N PRO A 43 -26.17 5.95 9.04
CA PRO A 43 -26.45 6.87 7.93
C PRO A 43 -25.37 7.94 7.73
N GLN A 44 -24.84 8.48 8.82
CA GLN A 44 -23.76 9.47 8.80
C GLN A 44 -22.46 8.85 8.28
N SER A 45 -22.13 7.63 8.72
CA SER A 45 -20.97 6.89 8.21
C SER A 45 -21.12 6.60 6.72
N ASN A 46 -22.30 6.15 6.27
CA ASN A 46 -22.59 5.90 4.85
C ASN A 46 -22.33 7.13 3.97
N ALA A 47 -22.70 8.32 4.45
CA ALA A 47 -22.46 9.57 3.72
C ALA A 47 -20.99 10.01 3.73
N ALA A 48 -20.23 9.71 4.79
CA ALA A 48 -18.86 10.21 4.98
C ALA A 48 -17.78 9.24 4.49
N PHE A 49 -18.03 7.92 4.52
CA PHE A 49 -17.01 6.89 4.33
C PHE A 49 -16.27 6.99 2.98
N PRO A 50 -16.93 7.23 1.82
CA PRO A 50 -16.21 7.40 0.56
C PRO A 50 -15.17 8.52 0.63
N ARG A 51 -15.53 9.65 1.24
CA ARG A 51 -14.62 10.79 1.43
C ARG A 51 -13.46 10.46 2.37
N MET A 52 -13.66 9.60 3.36
CA MET A 52 -12.58 9.14 4.24
C MET A 52 -11.57 8.26 3.50
N VAL A 53 -12.03 7.41 2.58
CA VAL A 53 -11.15 6.62 1.70
C VAL A 53 -10.36 7.54 0.77
N ASP A 54 -11.01 8.54 0.17
CA ASP A 54 -10.35 9.53 -0.69
C ASP A 54 -9.28 10.33 0.08
N LEU A 55 -9.60 10.79 1.29
CA LEU A 55 -8.66 11.52 2.15
C LEU A 55 -7.48 10.63 2.56
N THR A 56 -7.73 9.35 2.89
CA THR A 56 -6.68 8.38 3.21
C THR A 56 -5.74 8.19 2.02
N THR A 57 -6.30 8.03 0.82
CA THR A 57 -5.52 7.93 -0.43
C THR A 57 -4.68 9.18 -0.68
N LYS A 58 -5.27 10.37 -0.48
CA LYS A 58 -4.56 11.65 -0.62
C LYS A 58 -3.40 11.75 0.36
N TYR A 59 -3.63 11.49 1.64
CA TYR A 59 -2.56 11.55 2.64
C TYR A 59 -1.48 10.50 2.40
N MET A 60 -1.85 9.31 1.91
CA MET A 60 -0.88 8.31 1.52
C MET A 60 -0.01 8.80 0.35
N LYS A 61 -0.59 9.45 -0.65
CA LYS A 61 0.16 10.08 -1.74
C LYS A 61 1.14 11.12 -1.22
N ASP A 62 0.64 12.05 -0.40
CA ASP A 62 1.44 13.14 0.15
C ASP A 62 2.60 12.57 0.99
N GLY A 63 2.33 11.61 1.86
CA GLY A 63 3.35 10.92 2.65
C GLY A 63 4.38 10.17 1.80
N PHE A 64 3.93 9.47 0.76
CA PHE A 64 4.80 8.71 -0.14
C PHE A 64 5.81 9.59 -0.88
N TYR A 65 5.37 10.74 -1.41
CA TYR A 65 6.27 11.69 -2.09
C TYR A 65 7.06 12.57 -1.10
N ASN A 66 6.53 12.88 0.08
CA ASN A 66 7.32 13.52 1.14
C ASN A 66 8.47 12.62 1.61
N TYR A 67 8.27 11.30 1.62
CA TYR A 67 9.32 10.34 1.91
C TYR A 67 10.39 10.31 0.80
N TYR A 68 10.00 10.44 -0.47
CA TYR A 68 10.96 10.65 -1.58
C TYR A 68 11.81 11.91 -1.33
N GLU A 69 11.16 13.04 -1.09
CA GLU A 69 11.84 14.33 -0.89
C GLU A 69 12.80 14.29 0.30
N SER A 70 12.34 13.74 1.43
CA SER A 70 13.17 13.56 2.62
C SER A 70 14.35 12.63 2.35
N SER A 71 14.10 11.49 1.68
CA SER A 71 15.15 10.54 1.34
C SER A 71 16.19 11.15 0.41
N ARG A 72 15.76 11.97 -0.56
CA ARG A 72 16.65 12.71 -1.46
C ARG A 72 17.52 13.72 -0.69
N GLN A 73 16.92 14.48 0.23
CA GLN A 73 17.60 15.54 0.97
C GLN A 73 18.71 15.01 1.89
N TYR A 74 18.48 13.88 2.54
CA TYR A 74 19.43 13.30 3.50
C TYR A 74 20.37 12.24 2.91
N ASN A 75 20.27 11.95 1.60
CA ASN A 75 21.16 11.00 0.93
C ASN A 75 22.48 11.67 0.54
N SER A 76 23.61 11.07 0.93
CA SER A 76 24.96 11.54 0.57
C SER A 76 25.23 11.51 -0.95
N ARG A 77 24.39 10.85 -1.73
CA ARG A 77 24.37 10.77 -3.19
C ARG A 77 23.07 11.33 -3.78
N ALA A 78 22.59 12.47 -3.27
CA ALA A 78 21.36 13.12 -3.74
C ALA A 78 21.31 13.34 -5.27
N ASN A 79 22.48 13.50 -5.91
CA ASN A 79 22.63 13.63 -7.37
C ASN A 79 22.35 12.33 -8.15
N GLU A 80 22.42 11.16 -7.50
CA GLU A 80 22.07 9.85 -8.08
C GLU A 80 20.60 9.48 -7.82
N PHE A 81 19.90 10.26 -6.98
CA PHE A 81 18.55 9.97 -6.52
C PHE A 81 17.52 10.28 -7.62
N ASN A 82 16.82 9.25 -8.09
CA ASN A 82 15.84 9.36 -9.19
C ASN A 82 14.42 9.07 -8.67
N ILE A 83 13.44 9.87 -9.08
CA ILE A 83 12.02 9.68 -8.73
C ILE A 83 11.37 8.49 -9.45
N THR A 84 11.96 8.02 -10.56
CA THR A 84 11.43 6.94 -11.42
C THR A 84 10.90 5.71 -10.67
N PRO A 85 11.54 5.20 -9.60
CA PRO A 85 10.99 4.07 -8.84
C PRO A 85 9.69 4.43 -8.11
N TRP A 86 9.58 5.63 -7.53
CA TRP A 86 8.34 6.12 -6.91
C TRP A 86 7.23 6.26 -7.94
N ASP A 87 7.53 6.85 -9.10
CA ASP A 87 6.58 6.99 -10.21
C ASP A 87 6.19 5.63 -10.81
N GLY A 88 7.00 4.59 -10.64
CA GLY A 88 6.70 3.22 -11.02
C GLY A 88 5.83 2.46 -10.01
N ILE A 89 5.88 2.83 -8.74
CA ILE A 89 5.12 2.23 -7.63
C ILE A 89 3.75 2.88 -7.50
N TRP A 90 3.70 4.22 -7.42
CA TRP A 90 2.48 4.96 -7.10
C TRP A 90 1.27 4.62 -7.98
N PRO A 91 1.39 4.46 -9.31
CA PRO A 91 0.24 4.11 -10.16
C PRO A 91 -0.44 2.78 -9.81
N ASN A 92 0.25 1.88 -9.11
CA ASN A 92 -0.32 0.61 -8.67
C ASN A 92 -0.96 0.70 -7.26
N TYR A 93 -1.05 1.90 -6.66
CA TYR A 93 -1.68 2.09 -5.37
C TYR A 93 -3.18 1.89 -5.49
N GLN A 94 -3.69 0.83 -4.89
CA GLN A 94 -5.08 0.46 -4.86
C GLN A 94 -5.43 -0.10 -3.46
N PRO A 95 -5.97 0.73 -2.55
CA PRO A 95 -6.38 0.23 -1.24
C PRO A 95 -7.54 -0.76 -1.41
N ARG A 96 -7.48 -1.85 -0.64
CA ARG A 96 -8.54 -2.84 -0.60
C ARG A 96 -9.55 -2.45 0.46
N VAL A 97 -10.71 -1.96 0.05
CA VAL A 97 -11.80 -1.58 0.94
C VAL A 97 -12.76 -2.76 1.09
N ILE A 98 -12.99 -3.21 2.33
CA ILE A 98 -13.91 -4.30 2.65
C ILE A 98 -15.16 -3.71 3.29
N GLU A 99 -16.27 -3.78 2.57
CA GLU A 99 -17.57 -3.24 2.96
C GLU A 99 -18.64 -4.34 3.02
N ASP A 100 -18.49 -5.28 3.95
CA ASP A 100 -19.54 -6.26 4.26
C ASP A 100 -20.12 -5.97 5.65
N ALA A 101 -21.26 -5.28 5.68
CA ALA A 101 -21.95 -4.95 6.93
C ALA A 101 -22.43 -6.20 7.69
N SER A 102 -22.77 -7.28 6.97
CA SER A 102 -23.27 -8.51 7.61
C SER A 102 -22.19 -9.23 8.40
N GLN A 103 -20.93 -9.04 8.00
CA GLN A 103 -19.76 -9.66 8.63
C GLN A 103 -19.03 -8.70 9.57
N PHE A 104 -18.97 -7.40 9.26
CA PHE A 104 -18.06 -6.47 9.91
C PHE A 104 -18.73 -5.31 10.68
N ASP A 105 -20.06 -5.13 10.63
CA ASP A 105 -20.71 -4.09 11.43
C ASP A 105 -20.53 -4.37 12.94
N GLY A 106 -19.89 -3.43 13.64
CA GLY A 106 -19.52 -3.59 15.05
C GLY A 106 -18.36 -4.57 15.31
N ALA A 107 -17.64 -5.03 14.27
CA ALA A 107 -16.53 -5.96 14.46
C ALA A 107 -15.38 -5.36 15.29
N SER A 108 -14.85 -6.17 16.21
CA SER A 108 -13.70 -5.81 17.04
C SER A 108 -12.38 -5.93 16.27
N ILE A 109 -11.34 -5.25 16.76
CA ILE A 109 -10.00 -5.33 16.16
C ILE A 109 -9.45 -6.76 16.11
N ASP A 110 -9.81 -7.62 17.06
CA ASP A 110 -9.33 -9.01 17.08
C ASP A 110 -10.02 -9.86 16.02
N GLN A 111 -11.31 -9.65 15.77
CA GLN A 111 -12.03 -10.29 14.65
C GLN A 111 -11.44 -9.85 13.30
N LEU A 112 -11.10 -8.57 13.14
CA LEU A 112 -10.45 -8.09 11.92
C LEU A 112 -9.07 -8.71 11.71
N ARG A 113 -8.27 -8.86 12.78
CA ARG A 113 -6.96 -9.51 12.74
C ARG A 113 -7.07 -10.98 12.38
N GLU A 114 -8.04 -11.70 12.94
CA GLU A 114 -8.29 -13.10 12.62
C GLU A 114 -8.70 -13.26 11.16
N HIS A 115 -9.65 -12.45 10.68
CA HIS A 115 -10.06 -12.43 9.28
C HIS A 115 -8.87 -12.16 8.35
N PHE A 116 -8.07 -11.13 8.64
CA PHE A 116 -6.89 -10.80 7.86
C PHE A 116 -5.87 -11.93 7.81
N ARG A 117 -5.61 -12.59 8.94
CA ARG A 117 -4.71 -13.76 9.00
C ARG A 117 -5.24 -14.91 8.17
N ALA A 118 -6.52 -15.23 8.28
CA ALA A 118 -7.14 -16.32 7.50
C ALA A 118 -7.00 -16.07 6.00
N GLU A 119 -7.29 -14.85 5.54
CA GLU A 119 -7.13 -14.48 4.13
C GLU A 119 -5.65 -14.53 3.69
N ALA A 120 -4.72 -14.05 4.52
CA ALA A 120 -3.30 -14.12 4.24
C ALA A 120 -2.79 -15.57 4.16
N THR A 121 -3.33 -16.49 4.99
CA THR A 121 -3.04 -17.93 4.92
C THR A 121 -3.55 -18.53 3.63
N GLU A 122 -4.79 -18.23 3.24
CA GLU A 122 -5.41 -18.77 2.03
C GLU A 122 -4.64 -18.36 0.78
N ARG A 123 -4.09 -17.14 0.79
CA ARG A 123 -3.27 -16.60 -0.29
C ARG A 123 -1.79 -17.02 -0.23
N ASP A 124 -1.37 -17.71 0.84
CA ASP A 124 0.04 -18.08 1.10
C ASP A 124 0.99 -16.87 1.18
N VAL A 125 0.50 -15.73 1.68
CA VAL A 125 1.25 -14.45 1.77
C VAL A 125 1.51 -14.00 3.22
N LEU A 126 1.29 -14.89 4.19
CA LEU A 126 1.38 -14.57 5.62
C LEU A 126 2.76 -14.07 6.04
N ASP A 127 3.81 -14.56 5.37
CA ASP A 127 5.21 -14.22 5.60
C ASP A 127 5.79 -13.27 4.52
N GLU A 128 4.98 -12.81 3.56
CA GLU A 128 5.44 -11.99 2.42
C GLU A 128 5.33 -10.48 2.63
N PHE A 129 4.89 -10.03 3.82
CA PHE A 129 4.84 -8.59 4.08
C PHE A 129 6.24 -7.98 3.99
N PRO A 130 6.44 -6.92 3.20
CA PRO A 130 7.72 -6.25 3.11
C PRO A 130 8.09 -5.67 4.48
N GLY A 131 9.15 -6.22 5.07
CA GLY A 131 9.84 -5.62 6.22
C GLY A 131 10.55 -4.32 5.87
#